data_AF-A0A090R0R4-F1
#
_entry.id   AF-A0A090R0R4-F1
#
_cell.length_a   1.000
_cell.length_b   1.000
_cell.length_c   1.000
_cell.angle_alpha   90.00
_cell.angle_beta   90.00
_cell.angle_gamma   90.00
#
_symmetry.space_group_name_H-M   'P 1'
#
loop_
_entity.id
_entity.type
_entity.pdbx_description
1 polymer ?
#
loop_
_entity_poly.entity_id
_entity_poly.type
_entity_poly.pdbx_seq_one_letter_code
_entity_poly.pdbx_strand_id
1 'polypeptide(L)'
;MMEDDEPFVLSGLESYQLRDTLLGLLLEARRTQQDEHTIYQAFADEQKAAGHLPIAAFGELDLAVTRAEVLALVDSITPYTQQPQDDHEVDLTFTVEGHTVQLQGWLKQRYQGGLVRHRSGKVRPQDHLTAWLDHLCLAAAGKGQETHFIGTDKHLKLKVVEAAQARAYLQEMVELFFEGLNKPLAFFPKTANAGITACIGRDGSWKDDEDTREKSLK
;
A
#
# COMPACT_ATOMS: atom_id res chain seq x y z
N MET A 1 -17.96 -12.92 23.58
CA MET A 1 -17.21 -13.49 24.72
C MET A 1 -15.90 -12.72 24.69
N MET A 2 -15.73 -11.75 25.59
CA MET A 2 -14.44 -11.04 25.72
C MET A 2 -13.44 -12.06 26.26
N GLU A 3 -12.25 -12.14 25.65
CA GLU A 3 -11.15 -12.93 26.20
C GLU A 3 -10.74 -12.28 27.53
N ASP A 4 -10.78 -13.07 28.60
CA ASP A 4 -10.57 -12.65 30.00
C ASP A 4 -9.12 -12.89 30.45
N ASP A 5 -8.24 -13.27 29.52
CA ASP A 5 -6.82 -13.54 29.75
C ASP A 5 -5.96 -12.42 29.15
N GLU A 6 -5.04 -11.87 29.95
CA GLU A 6 -4.05 -10.90 29.49
C GLU A 6 -3.20 -11.50 28.35
N PRO A 7 -3.03 -10.80 27.21
CA PRO A 7 -2.32 -11.35 26.07
C PRO A 7 -0.81 -11.46 26.34
N PHE A 8 -0.32 -12.69 26.38
CA PHE A 8 1.12 -12.99 26.45
C PHE A 8 1.86 -12.73 25.14
N VAL A 9 1.13 -12.61 24.03
CA VAL A 9 1.64 -12.34 22.68
C VAL A 9 0.62 -11.48 21.94
N LEU A 10 1.10 -10.47 21.20
CA LEU A 10 0.23 -9.67 20.35
C LEU A 10 -0.38 -10.50 19.23
N SER A 11 -1.67 -10.33 18.97
CA SER A 11 -2.29 -10.88 17.77
C SER A 11 -1.65 -10.30 16.50
N GLY A 12 -1.85 -10.98 15.37
CA GLY A 12 -1.34 -10.51 14.09
C GLY A 12 -1.90 -9.14 13.67
N LEU A 13 -3.11 -8.79 14.10
CA LEU A 13 -3.73 -7.49 13.83
C LEU A 13 -3.17 -6.39 14.72
N GLU A 14 -3.03 -6.63 16.02
CA GLU A 14 -2.44 -5.67 16.97
C GLU A 14 -0.99 -5.37 16.60
N SER A 15 -0.21 -6.40 16.31
CA SER A 15 1.17 -6.26 15.83
C SER A 15 1.25 -5.41 14.55
N TYR A 16 0.27 -5.56 13.65
CA TYR A 16 0.20 -4.75 12.44
C TYR A 16 -0.14 -3.29 12.76
N GLN A 17 -1.14 -3.02 13.59
CA GLN A 17 -1.54 -1.66 13.98
C GLN A 17 -0.44 -0.92 14.72
N LEU A 18 0.30 -1.62 15.59
CA LEU A 18 1.47 -1.11 16.29
C LEU A 18 2.56 -0.67 15.31
N ARG A 19 2.92 -1.56 14.36
CA ARG A 19 3.89 -1.25 13.29
C ARG A 19 3.43 -0.08 12.41
N ASP A 20 2.15 -0.06 12.03
CA ASP A 20 1.59 0.96 11.14
C ASP A 20 1.61 2.35 11.78
N THR A 21 1.21 2.42 13.05
CA THR A 21 1.26 3.65 13.85
C THR A 21 2.70 4.14 14.02
N LEU A 22 3.61 3.26 14.45
CA LEU A 22 5.01 3.61 14.63
C LEU A 22 5.67 4.07 13.32
N LEU A 23 5.35 3.41 12.19
CA LEU A 23 5.84 3.80 10.87
C LEU A 23 5.42 5.23 10.53
N GLY A 24 4.15 5.58 10.73
CA GLY A 24 3.64 6.93 10.50
C GLY A 24 4.37 7.97 11.35
N LEU A 25 4.54 7.69 12.65
CA LEU A 25 5.25 8.58 13.58
C LEU A 25 6.72 8.82 13.17
N LEU A 26 7.44 7.76 12.77
CA LEU A 26 8.85 7.88 12.41
C LEU A 26 9.05 8.53 11.03
N LEU A 27 8.16 8.28 10.06
CA LEU A 27 8.16 9.00 8.79
C LEU A 27 7.94 10.50 9.00
N GLU A 28 7.00 10.87 9.87
CA GLU A 28 6.75 12.25 10.22
C GLU A 28 7.95 12.88 10.94
N ALA A 29 8.53 12.17 11.92
CA ALA A 29 9.73 12.62 12.64
C ALA A 29 10.89 12.94 11.69
N ARG A 30 11.14 12.10 10.68
CA ARG A 30 12.14 12.40 9.65
C ARG A 30 11.81 13.62 8.82
N ARG A 31 10.54 13.77 8.43
CA ARG A 31 10.06 14.90 7.63
C ARG A 31 10.24 16.22 8.38
N THR A 32 9.98 16.23 9.68
CA THR A 32 10.08 17.41 10.56
C THR A 32 11.44 17.57 11.22
N GLN A 33 12.40 16.67 10.94
CA GLN A 33 13.75 16.64 11.53
C GLN A 33 13.74 16.52 13.07
N GLN A 34 12.76 15.79 13.61
CA GLN A 34 12.69 15.43 15.02
C GLN A 34 13.55 14.20 15.32
N ASP A 35 13.95 14.04 16.58
CA ASP A 35 14.70 12.86 17.02
C ASP A 35 13.79 11.61 17.07
N GLU A 36 14.06 10.65 16.19
CA GLU A 36 13.37 9.37 16.11
C GLU A 36 13.43 8.59 17.42
N HIS A 37 14.52 8.72 18.19
CA HIS A 37 14.65 8.00 19.45
C HIS A 37 13.66 8.52 20.49
N THR A 38 13.54 9.84 20.62
CA THR A 38 12.55 10.49 21.49
C THR A 38 11.11 10.12 21.09
N ILE A 39 10.79 10.14 19.80
CA ILE A 39 9.45 9.76 19.30
C ILE A 39 9.13 8.30 19.62
N TYR A 40 10.10 7.39 19.42
CA TYR A 40 9.94 5.99 19.78
C TYR A 40 9.74 5.79 21.28
N GLN A 41 10.50 6.50 22.13
CA GLN A 41 10.34 6.40 23.59
C GLN A 41 8.95 6.82 24.04
N ALA A 42 8.46 7.96 23.55
CA ALA A 42 7.11 8.44 23.86
C ALA A 42 6.03 7.44 23.41
N PHE A 43 6.17 6.89 22.22
CA PHE A 43 5.27 5.84 21.72
C PHE A 43 5.33 4.58 22.60
N ALA A 44 6.52 4.10 22.95
CA ALA A 44 6.67 2.91 23.80
C ALA A 44 6.03 3.11 25.19
N ASP A 45 6.20 4.28 25.80
CA ASP A 45 5.61 4.61 27.09
C ASP A 45 4.08 4.67 27.02
N GLU A 46 3.52 5.22 25.94
CA GLU A 46 2.07 5.22 25.68
C GLU A 46 1.52 3.79 25.53
N GLN A 47 2.18 2.94 24.73
CA GLN A 47 1.72 1.56 24.52
C GLN A 47 1.82 0.71 25.80
N LYS A 48 2.85 0.97 26.64
CA LYS A 48 2.95 0.37 27.99
C LYS A 48 1.81 0.83 28.89
N ALA A 49 1.51 2.13 28.92
CA ALA A 49 0.43 2.68 29.76
C ALA A 49 -0.96 2.22 29.31
N ALA A 50 -1.17 2.00 28.02
CA ALA A 50 -2.42 1.51 27.44
C ALA A 50 -2.67 0.01 27.67
N GLY A 51 -1.68 -0.74 28.18
CA GLY A 51 -1.78 -2.20 28.33
C GLY A 51 -1.77 -2.95 27.00
N HIS A 52 -1.35 -2.29 25.91
CA HIS A 52 -1.25 -2.91 24.57
C HIS A 52 -0.01 -3.76 24.39
N LEU A 53 0.77 -4.00 25.44
CA LEU A 53 2.01 -4.77 25.38
C LEU A 53 1.96 -5.92 26.38
N PRO A 54 2.48 -7.10 26.02
CA PRO A 54 2.64 -8.20 26.96
C PRO A 54 3.45 -7.78 28.18
N ILE A 55 3.13 -8.38 29.34
CA ILE A 55 3.78 -8.07 30.61
C ILE A 55 5.28 -8.43 30.58
N ALA A 56 6.08 -7.59 31.25
CA ALA A 56 7.51 -7.75 31.48
C ALA A 56 8.40 -7.66 30.22
N ALA A 57 9.58 -8.28 30.25
CA ALA A 57 10.64 -8.11 29.25
C ALA A 57 10.24 -8.51 27.82
N PHE A 58 9.17 -9.30 27.64
CA PHE A 58 8.69 -9.74 26.33
C PHE A 58 8.11 -8.59 25.51
N GLY A 59 7.31 -7.69 26.10
CA GLY A 59 6.77 -6.53 25.39
C GLY A 59 7.86 -5.54 24.95
N GLU A 60 8.93 -5.40 25.74
CA GLU A 60 10.07 -4.54 25.38
C GLU A 60 10.92 -5.13 24.25
N LEU A 61 11.12 -6.45 24.25
CA LEU A 61 11.82 -7.16 23.18
C LEU A 61 11.02 -7.11 21.87
N ASP A 62 9.71 -7.37 21.92
CA ASP A 62 8.83 -7.30 20.74
C ASP A 62 8.78 -5.90 20.14
N LEU A 63 8.74 -4.86 20.99
CA LEU A 63 8.86 -3.47 20.55
C LEU A 63 10.21 -3.16 19.91
N ALA A 64 11.30 -3.68 20.46
CA ALA A 64 12.64 -3.46 19.91
C ALA A 64 12.79 -4.10 18.52
N VAL A 65 12.28 -5.33 18.34
CA VAL A 65 12.24 -6.00 17.04
C VAL A 65 11.35 -5.22 16.06
N THR A 66 10.14 -4.86 16.49
CA THR A 66 9.21 -4.03 15.71
C THR A 66 9.85 -2.72 15.27
N ARG A 67 10.56 -2.04 16.17
CA ARG A 67 11.27 -0.79 15.88
C ARG A 67 12.31 -1.00 14.79
N ALA A 68 13.11 -2.06 14.87
CA ALA A 68 14.14 -2.34 13.86
C ALA A 68 13.53 -2.59 12.47
N GLU A 69 12.44 -3.36 12.39
CA GLU A 69 11.72 -3.60 11.14
C GLU A 69 11.12 -2.31 10.56
N VAL A 70 10.50 -1.48 11.41
CA VAL A 70 9.91 -0.21 11.00
C VAL A 70 10.99 0.77 10.54
N LEU A 71 12.12 0.86 11.23
CA LEU A 71 13.24 1.73 10.82
C LEU A 71 13.79 1.35 9.45
N ALA A 72 13.95 0.05 9.17
CA ALA A 72 14.36 -0.42 7.85
C ALA A 72 13.36 0.01 6.76
N LEU A 73 12.06 -0.04 7.06
CA LEU A 73 11.01 0.42 6.15
C LEU A 73 11.04 1.95 5.98
N VAL A 74 11.21 2.73 7.07
CA VAL A 74 11.41 4.19 7.02
C VAL A 74 12.60 4.54 6.12
N ASP A 75 13.73 3.86 6.29
CA ASP A 75 14.93 4.04 5.47
C ASP A 75 14.65 3.79 3.99
N SER A 76 13.84 2.79 3.66
CA SER A 76 13.46 2.50 2.28
C SER A 76 12.50 3.52 1.66
N ILE A 77 11.64 4.15 2.47
CA ILE A 77 10.61 5.11 2.04
C ILE A 77 11.18 6.52 1.90
N THR A 78 12.05 6.93 2.83
CA THR A 78 12.60 8.29 2.96
C THR A 78 13.15 8.88 1.65
N PRO A 79 13.86 8.13 0.78
CA PRO A 79 14.38 8.68 -0.48
C PRO A 79 13.30 9.19 -1.43
N TYR A 80 12.07 8.67 -1.32
CA TYR A 80 10.96 8.99 -2.22
C TYR A 80 10.00 10.04 -1.63
N THR A 81 10.13 10.37 -0.35
CA THR A 81 9.27 11.33 0.35
C THR A 81 9.89 12.75 0.44
N GLN A 82 10.86 13.04 -0.42
CA GLN A 82 11.50 14.35 -0.51
C GLN A 82 10.59 15.36 -1.21
N GLN A 83 10.61 16.60 -0.74
CA GLN A 83 9.82 17.73 -1.28
C GLN A 83 8.32 17.38 -1.44
N PRO A 84 7.58 17.37 -0.32
CA PRO A 84 6.13 17.14 -0.33
C PRO A 84 5.44 18.11 -1.29
N GLN A 85 4.42 17.61 -1.99
CA GLN A 85 3.55 18.40 -2.83
C GLN A 85 2.14 18.42 -2.26
N ASP A 86 1.36 19.43 -2.65
CA ASP A 86 -0.04 19.53 -2.29
C ASP A 86 -0.82 18.30 -2.75
N ASP A 87 -1.80 17.92 -1.93
CA ASP A 87 -2.78 16.91 -2.26
C ASP A 87 -3.46 17.27 -3.59
N HIS A 88 -3.71 16.27 -4.42
CA HIS A 88 -4.37 16.48 -5.70
C HIS A 88 -5.82 16.02 -5.63
N GLU A 89 -6.75 16.96 -5.82
CA GLU A 89 -8.15 16.65 -6.06
C GLU A 89 -8.30 15.95 -7.41
N VAL A 90 -8.93 14.78 -7.39
CA VAL A 90 -9.37 14.02 -8.56
C VAL A 90 -10.81 14.38 -8.80
N ASP A 91 -11.11 14.84 -10.01
CA ASP A 91 -12.47 15.08 -10.51
C ASP A 91 -12.51 14.67 -11.99
N LEU A 92 -12.87 13.41 -12.23
CA LEU A 92 -12.82 12.79 -13.55
C LEU A 92 -14.21 12.31 -13.96
N THR A 93 -14.62 12.69 -15.18
CA THR A 93 -15.91 12.28 -15.73
C THR A 93 -15.78 11.12 -16.72
N PHE A 94 -16.61 10.11 -16.53
CA PHE A 94 -16.75 8.91 -17.37
C PHE A 94 -18.19 8.73 -17.83
N THR A 95 -18.41 7.86 -18.82
CA THR A 95 -19.75 7.52 -19.31
C THR A 95 -19.93 6.01 -19.26
N VAL A 96 -20.97 5.53 -18.59
CA VAL A 96 -21.31 4.09 -18.51
C VAL A 96 -22.76 3.91 -18.93
N GLU A 97 -23.01 3.08 -19.95
CA GLU A 97 -24.36 2.81 -20.47
C GLU A 97 -25.18 4.09 -20.77
N GLY A 98 -24.51 5.14 -21.24
CA GLY A 98 -25.14 6.44 -21.54
C GLY A 98 -25.34 7.36 -20.33
N HIS A 99 -24.97 6.94 -19.13
CA HIS A 99 -25.01 7.75 -17.91
C HIS A 99 -23.65 8.38 -17.60
N THR A 100 -23.66 9.64 -17.17
CA THR A 100 -22.45 10.32 -16.69
C THR A 100 -22.10 9.87 -15.28
N VAL A 101 -20.86 9.46 -15.07
CA VAL A 101 -20.30 9.03 -13.79
C VAL A 101 -19.16 9.97 -13.41
N GLN A 102 -19.16 10.45 -12.16
CA GLN A 102 -18.07 11.24 -11.61
C GLN A 102 -17.22 10.39 -10.67
N LEU A 103 -15.91 10.36 -10.91
CA LEU A 103 -14.91 9.78 -10.03
C LEU A 103 -14.21 10.93 -9.30
N GLN A 104 -14.48 11.03 -8.00
CA GLN A 104 -14.00 12.12 -7.16
C GLN A 104 -13.20 11.61 -5.96
N GLY A 105 -12.17 12.34 -5.56
CA GLY A 105 -11.35 11.98 -4.41
C GLY A 105 -10.10 12.85 -4.24
N TRP A 106 -9.25 12.46 -3.29
CA TRP A 106 -8.02 13.19 -2.98
C TRP A 106 -6.82 12.24 -2.99
N LEU A 107 -5.85 12.53 -3.86
CA LEU A 107 -4.57 11.84 -3.88
C LEU A 107 -3.59 12.57 -2.96
N LYS A 108 -3.36 11.95 -1.80
CA LYS A 108 -2.42 12.41 -0.78
C LYS A 108 -1.03 11.81 -0.97
N GLN A 109 -0.10 12.22 -0.10
CA GLN A 109 1.27 11.70 -0.05
C GLN A 109 1.96 11.81 -1.42
N ARG A 110 1.86 13.02 -1.99
CA ARG A 110 2.50 13.41 -3.23
C ARG A 110 3.84 14.05 -2.92
N TYR A 111 4.83 13.74 -3.75
CA TYR A 111 6.19 14.23 -3.60
C TYR A 111 6.74 14.59 -4.98
N GLN A 112 7.84 15.33 -5.03
CA GLN A 112 8.48 15.67 -6.31
C GLN A 112 8.84 14.42 -7.14
N GLY A 113 9.26 13.35 -6.46
CA GLY A 113 9.57 12.05 -7.07
C GLY A 113 8.34 11.25 -7.54
N GLY A 114 7.13 11.69 -7.21
CA GLY A 114 5.87 11.05 -7.60
C GLY A 114 4.99 10.68 -6.42
N LEU A 115 4.06 9.75 -6.65
CA LEU A 115 3.20 9.23 -5.58
C LEU A 115 3.96 8.21 -4.76
N VAL A 116 3.88 8.31 -3.43
CA VAL A 116 4.41 7.28 -2.53
C VAL A 116 3.26 6.63 -1.80
N ARG A 117 3.22 5.31 -1.86
CA ARG A 117 2.36 4.44 -1.07
C ARG A 117 3.23 3.49 -0.28
N HIS A 118 2.77 3.09 0.89
CA HIS A 118 3.51 2.13 1.70
C HIS A 118 2.58 1.26 2.52
N ARG A 119 3.13 0.14 2.99
CA ARG A 119 2.47 -0.76 3.92
C ARG A 119 3.47 -1.23 4.98
N SER A 120 3.07 -1.22 6.24
CA SER A 120 3.83 -1.76 7.40
C SER A 120 3.91 -3.30 7.44
N GLY A 121 3.87 -3.94 6.27
CA GLY A 121 3.91 -5.39 6.08
C GLY A 121 4.07 -5.74 4.60
N LYS A 122 3.91 -7.03 4.28
CA LYS A 122 4.03 -7.51 2.90
C LYS A 122 2.97 -6.90 1.99
N VAL A 123 3.38 -6.50 0.80
CA VAL A 123 2.44 -5.97 -0.22
C VAL A 123 1.43 -7.05 -0.61
N ARG A 124 0.14 -6.74 -0.49
CA ARG A 124 -0.95 -7.66 -0.87
C ARG A 124 -1.37 -7.41 -2.32
N PRO A 125 -1.95 -8.42 -2.99
CA PRO A 125 -2.49 -8.26 -4.33
C PRO A 125 -3.50 -7.11 -4.46
N GLN A 126 -4.35 -6.89 -3.44
CA GLN A 126 -5.30 -5.78 -3.44
C GLN A 126 -4.61 -4.42 -3.41
N ASP A 127 -3.48 -4.32 -2.70
CA ASP A 127 -2.77 -3.06 -2.57
C ASP A 127 -2.14 -2.65 -3.92
N HIS A 128 -1.78 -3.60 -4.79
CA HIS A 128 -1.35 -3.30 -6.16
C HIS A 128 -2.43 -2.55 -6.94
N LEU A 129 -3.68 -3.03 -6.86
CA LEU A 129 -4.80 -2.42 -7.57
C LEU A 129 -5.10 -1.02 -7.03
N THR A 130 -5.07 -0.84 -5.70
CA THR A 130 -5.23 0.49 -5.09
C THR A 130 -4.15 1.46 -5.55
N ALA A 131 -2.87 1.05 -5.51
CA ALA A 131 -1.77 1.89 -5.97
C ALA A 131 -1.86 2.19 -7.48
N TRP A 132 -2.36 1.23 -8.27
CA TRP A 132 -2.59 1.40 -9.70
C TRP A 132 -3.73 2.38 -9.99
N LEU A 133 -4.86 2.31 -9.27
CA LEU A 133 -5.94 3.27 -9.38
C LEU A 133 -5.48 4.69 -9.07
N ASP A 134 -4.76 4.89 -7.96
CA ASP A 134 -4.20 6.20 -7.61
C ASP A 134 -3.26 6.73 -8.71
N HIS A 135 -2.41 5.86 -9.24
CA HIS A 135 -1.49 6.18 -10.33
C HIS A 135 -2.24 6.61 -11.60
N LEU A 136 -3.27 5.87 -11.98
CA LEU A 136 -4.10 6.17 -13.15
C LEU A 136 -4.89 7.46 -12.97
N CYS A 137 -5.46 7.71 -11.79
CA CYS A 137 -6.19 8.95 -11.49
C CYS A 137 -5.30 10.18 -11.66
N LEU A 138 -4.06 10.12 -11.15
CA LEU A 138 -3.09 11.21 -11.30
C LEU A 138 -2.68 11.40 -12.77
N ALA A 139 -2.43 10.31 -13.49
CA ALA A 139 -2.07 10.34 -14.91
C ALA A 139 -3.20 10.88 -15.79
N ALA A 140 -4.44 10.43 -15.58
CA ALA A 140 -5.62 10.89 -16.32
C ALA A 140 -5.92 12.37 -16.10
N ALA A 141 -5.55 12.94 -14.94
CA ALA A 141 -5.61 14.37 -14.66
C ALA A 141 -4.48 15.19 -15.33
N GLY A 142 -3.64 14.57 -16.17
CA GLY A 142 -2.54 15.23 -16.87
C GLY A 142 -1.30 15.49 -15.99
N LYS A 143 -1.26 14.92 -14.79
CA LYS A 143 -0.15 15.08 -13.82
C LYS A 143 0.64 13.79 -13.62
N GLY A 144 0.69 12.94 -14.65
CA GLY A 144 1.34 11.63 -14.57
C GLY A 144 2.77 11.70 -14.04
N GLN A 145 3.03 10.91 -13.00
CA GLN A 145 4.35 10.75 -12.37
C GLN A 145 4.56 9.27 -12.07
N GLU A 146 5.79 8.88 -11.72
CA GLU A 146 6.04 7.54 -11.21
C GLU A 146 5.29 7.33 -9.89
N THR A 147 4.87 6.10 -9.60
CA THR A 147 4.30 5.73 -8.29
C THR A 147 5.19 4.68 -7.65
N HIS A 148 5.64 4.94 -6.43
CA HIS A 148 6.40 4.02 -5.61
C HIS A 148 5.49 3.37 -4.59
N PHE A 149 5.44 2.04 -4.57
CA PHE A 149 4.74 1.30 -3.54
C PHE A 149 5.70 0.38 -2.79
N ILE A 150 5.88 0.65 -1.51
CA ILE A 150 6.94 0.06 -0.69
C ILE A 150 6.29 -0.72 0.46
N GLY A 151 6.56 -2.02 0.52
CA GLY A 151 6.23 -2.86 1.68
C GLY A 151 7.49 -3.48 2.27
N THR A 152 7.31 -4.33 3.27
CA THR A 152 8.45 -4.98 3.93
C THR A 152 9.16 -6.02 3.06
N ASP A 153 8.51 -6.53 2.01
CA ASP A 153 9.03 -7.59 1.15
C ASP A 153 9.48 -7.10 -0.23
N LYS A 154 8.97 -5.95 -0.70
CA LYS A 154 9.25 -5.46 -2.05
C LYS A 154 9.04 -3.96 -2.20
N HIS A 155 9.73 -3.41 -3.20
CA HIS A 155 9.49 -2.08 -3.74
C HIS A 155 9.01 -2.21 -5.17
N LEU A 156 7.83 -1.66 -5.44
CA LEU A 156 7.24 -1.63 -6.78
C LEU A 156 7.29 -0.21 -7.30
N LYS A 157 7.61 -0.10 -8.57
CA LYS A 157 7.71 1.18 -9.26
C LYS A 157 6.83 1.14 -10.50
N LEU A 158 5.72 1.88 -10.46
CA LEU A 158 4.84 2.08 -11.60
C LEU A 158 5.41 3.21 -12.45
N LYS A 159 5.58 2.92 -13.74
CA LYS A 159 6.08 3.88 -14.73
C LYS A 159 4.96 4.81 -15.17
N VAL A 160 5.35 6.03 -15.55
CA VAL A 160 4.41 7.05 -16.04
C VAL A 160 3.56 6.48 -17.18
N VAL A 161 2.26 6.72 -17.09
CA VAL A 161 1.28 6.36 -18.12
C VAL A 161 0.76 7.64 -18.77
N GLU A 162 0.57 7.60 -20.08
CA GLU A 162 -0.03 8.70 -20.83
C GLU A 162 -1.48 8.95 -20.41
N ALA A 163 -1.90 10.21 -20.33
CA ALA A 163 -3.20 10.58 -19.78
C ALA A 163 -4.38 9.91 -20.51
N ALA A 164 -4.32 9.80 -21.84
CA ALA A 164 -5.34 9.13 -22.63
C ALA A 164 -5.43 7.62 -22.33
N GLN A 165 -4.28 6.97 -22.19
CA GLN A 165 -4.21 5.55 -21.84
C GLN A 165 -4.69 5.31 -20.40
N ALA A 166 -4.33 6.20 -19.48
CA ALA A 166 -4.78 6.12 -18.10
C ALA A 166 -6.31 6.25 -17.99
N ARG A 167 -6.90 7.18 -18.75
CA ARG A 167 -8.34 7.35 -18.82
C ARG A 167 -9.05 6.13 -19.43
N ALA A 168 -8.45 5.49 -20.44
CA ALA A 168 -8.99 4.25 -21.01
C ALA A 168 -9.01 3.11 -19.98
N TYR A 169 -7.94 2.92 -19.20
CA TYR A 169 -7.92 1.92 -18.14
C TYR A 169 -8.93 2.22 -17.02
N LEU A 170 -9.06 3.48 -16.62
CA LEU A 170 -10.08 3.87 -15.63
C LEU A 170 -11.50 3.64 -16.15
N GLN A 171 -11.77 3.94 -17.42
CA GLN A 171 -13.08 3.69 -18.05
C GLN A 171 -13.47 2.21 -17.93
N GLU A 172 -12.55 1.29 -18.28
CA GLU A 172 -12.78 -0.16 -18.13
C GLU A 172 -13.06 -0.56 -16.68
N MET A 173 -12.32 0.00 -15.72
CA MET A 173 -12.56 -0.29 -14.30
C MET A 173 -13.90 0.24 -13.78
N VAL A 174 -14.31 1.42 -14.24
CA VAL A 174 -15.62 1.99 -13.89
C VAL A 174 -16.73 1.12 -14.48
N GLU A 175 -16.61 0.68 -15.74
CA GLU A 175 -17.56 -0.25 -16.37
C GLU A 175 -17.66 -1.57 -15.59
N LEU A 176 -16.52 -2.18 -15.23
CA LEU A 176 -16.47 -3.38 -14.40
C LEU A 176 -17.11 -3.15 -13.03
N PHE A 177 -16.90 -1.99 -12.41
CA PHE A 177 -17.54 -1.68 -11.14
C PHE A 177 -19.07 -1.73 -11.25
N PHE A 178 -19.66 -1.10 -12.28
CA PHE A 178 -21.11 -1.15 -12.51
C PHE A 178 -21.62 -2.54 -12.90
N GLU A 179 -20.86 -3.29 -13.70
CA GLU A 179 -21.17 -4.69 -13.99
C GLU A 179 -21.22 -5.53 -12.70
N GLY A 180 -20.26 -5.30 -11.80
CA GLY A 180 -20.14 -5.94 -10.49
C GLY A 180 -21.28 -5.65 -9.53
N LEU A 181 -21.98 -4.52 -9.69
CA LEU A 181 -23.19 -4.21 -8.94
C LEU A 181 -24.41 -5.04 -9.38
N ASN A 182 -24.42 -5.50 -10.63
CA ASN A 182 -25.53 -6.25 -11.21
C ASN A 182 -25.30 -7.77 -11.19
N LYS A 183 -24.03 -8.22 -11.25
CA LYS A 183 -23.66 -9.62 -11.13
C LYS A 183 -22.29 -9.80 -10.48
N PRO A 184 -22.04 -10.92 -9.78
CA PRO A 184 -20.72 -11.21 -9.25
C PRO A 184 -19.67 -11.26 -10.35
N LEU A 185 -18.63 -10.42 -10.24
CA LEU A 185 -17.45 -10.51 -11.08
C LEU A 185 -16.47 -11.53 -10.54
N ALA A 186 -15.75 -12.20 -11.45
CA ALA A 186 -14.67 -13.14 -11.12
C ALA A 186 -13.39 -12.40 -10.65
N PHE A 187 -13.52 -11.58 -9.62
CA PHE A 187 -12.42 -10.80 -9.07
C PHE A 187 -11.73 -11.57 -7.93
N PHE A 188 -10.67 -12.29 -8.28
CA PHE A 188 -9.88 -13.09 -7.33
C PHE A 188 -8.41 -12.62 -7.28
N PRO A 189 -8.10 -11.49 -6.61
CA PRO A 189 -6.76 -10.87 -6.67
C PRO A 189 -5.61 -11.80 -6.29
N LYS A 190 -5.82 -12.67 -5.30
CA LYS A 190 -4.79 -13.64 -4.87
C LYS A 190 -4.49 -14.67 -5.96
N THR A 191 -5.54 -15.24 -6.55
CA THR A 191 -5.43 -16.24 -7.62
C THR A 191 -4.86 -15.62 -8.89
N ALA A 192 -5.37 -14.45 -9.29
CA ALA A 192 -4.86 -13.71 -10.44
C ALA A 192 -3.37 -13.36 -10.26
N ASN A 193 -2.98 -12.85 -9.09
CA ASN A 193 -1.59 -12.53 -8.81
C ASN A 193 -0.69 -13.78 -8.80
N ALA A 194 -1.17 -14.91 -8.29
CA ALA A 194 -0.42 -16.17 -8.32
C ALA A 194 -0.13 -16.61 -9.77
N GLY A 195 -1.14 -16.56 -10.65
CA GLY A 195 -0.98 -16.84 -12.08
C GLY A 195 -0.01 -15.87 -12.77
N ILE A 196 -0.18 -14.56 -12.56
CA ILE A 196 0.73 -13.53 -13.09
C ILE A 196 2.17 -13.77 -12.63
N THR A 197 2.37 -14.08 -11.34
CA THR A 197 3.71 -14.30 -10.77
C THR A 197 4.35 -15.56 -11.33
N ALA A 198 3.58 -16.61 -11.63
CA ALA A 198 4.09 -17.84 -12.24
C ALA A 198 4.59 -17.61 -13.68
N CYS A 199 4.04 -16.62 -14.38
CA CYS A 199 4.49 -16.21 -15.72
C CYS A 199 5.75 -15.33 -15.69
N ILE A 200 6.24 -14.92 -14.51
CA ILE A 200 7.47 -14.14 -14.38
C ILE A 200 8.64 -15.10 -14.19
N GLY A 201 9.55 -15.12 -15.17
CA GLY A 201 10.78 -15.92 -15.11
C GLY A 201 11.70 -15.49 -13.97
N ARG A 202 12.66 -16.35 -13.59
CA ARG A 202 13.68 -16.04 -12.57
C ARG A 202 14.55 -14.83 -12.93
N ASP A 203 14.64 -14.52 -14.21
CA ASP A 203 15.29 -13.37 -14.81
C ASP A 203 14.41 -12.10 -14.83
N GLY A 204 13.19 -12.18 -14.32
CA GLY A 204 12.22 -11.08 -14.29
C GLY A 204 11.50 -10.84 -15.62
N SER A 205 11.75 -11.65 -16.64
CA SER A 205 11.07 -11.55 -17.94
C SER A 205 9.65 -12.12 -17.86
N TRP A 206 8.71 -11.46 -18.54
CA TRP A 206 7.36 -11.97 -18.73
C TRP A 206 7.37 -13.09 -19.77
N LYS A 207 6.81 -14.25 -19.42
CA LYS A 207 6.70 -15.43 -20.28
C LYS A 207 5.24 -15.83 -20.39
N ASP A 208 4.69 -15.72 -21.59
CA ASP A 208 3.30 -16.07 -21.91
C ASP A 208 3.26 -17.24 -22.90
N ASP A 209 4.08 -18.27 -22.65
CA ASP A 209 4.02 -19.53 -23.38
C ASP A 209 3.06 -20.52 -22.72
N GLU A 210 2.45 -21.38 -23.53
CA GLU A 210 1.43 -22.35 -23.11
C GLU A 210 1.95 -23.32 -22.04
N ASP A 211 3.21 -23.76 -22.15
CA ASP A 211 3.91 -24.59 -21.16
C ASP A 211 4.02 -23.91 -19.79
N THR A 212 4.29 -22.60 -19.76
CA THR A 212 4.38 -21.81 -18.52
C THR A 212 3.00 -21.63 -17.89
N ARG A 213 1.96 -21.41 -18.71
CA ARG A 213 0.56 -21.30 -18.25
C ARG A 213 0.06 -22.62 -17.66
N GLU A 214 0.33 -23.76 -18.30
CA GLU A 214 -0.06 -25.09 -17.76
C GLU A 214 0.64 -25.42 -16.44
N LYS A 215 1.91 -25.06 -16.28
CA LYS A 215 2.66 -25.28 -15.02
C LYS A 215 2.14 -24.39 -13.89
N SER A 216 1.59 -23.21 -14.19
CA SER A 216 1.05 -22.29 -13.19
C SER A 216 -0.31 -22.73 -12.60
N LEU A 217 -1.00 -23.67 -13.26
CA LEU A 217 -2.32 -24.17 -12.87
C LEU A 217 -2.26 -25.37 -11.89
N LYS A 218 -1.07 -25.90 -11.60
CA LYS A 218 -0.84 -27.00 -10.64
C LYS A 218 -0.43 -26.47 -9.27
#